data_AF-A0A1E8EVY4-F1
#
_entry.id   AF-A0A1E8EVY4-F1
#
_cell.length_a   1.000
_cell.length_b   1.000
_cell.length_c   1.000
_cell.angle_alpha   90.00
_cell.angle_beta   90.00
_cell.angle_gamma   90.00
#
_symmetry.space_group_name_H-M   'P 1'
#
loop_
_entity.id
_entity.type
_entity.pdbx_description
1 polymer ?
#
loop_
_entity_poly.entity_id
_entity_poly.type
_entity_poly.pdbx_seq_one_letter_code
_entity_poly.pdbx_strand_id
1 'polypeptide(L)'
;MQAGFHIIYSNDINVDAATKGITSMGEHLKNAFKDEYYSIGTDCYETEFLAYDSKSDSRREFEVKNKSQNSIAFLLNDLKVKDAWIDLHKVKENKELNEVLSKKQRMITIGDKFTSWYSCSNKFYTLNMEPCNAYDAIIFIDSVKPVNILK
;
A
#
# COMPACT_ATOMS: atom_id res chain seq x y z
N MET A 1 -8.79 5.64 -33.84
CA MET A 1 -8.02 5.73 -32.59
C MET A 1 -7.76 4.32 -32.11
N GLN A 2 -6.49 3.94 -31.95
CA GLN A 2 -6.15 2.66 -31.34
C GLN A 2 -6.27 2.86 -29.81
N ALA A 3 -7.19 2.17 -29.16
CA ALA A 3 -7.27 2.16 -27.71
C ALA A 3 -6.01 1.47 -27.19
N GLY A 4 -5.06 2.25 -26.67
CA GLY A 4 -3.87 1.75 -26.01
C GLY A 4 -4.18 1.48 -24.54
N PHE A 5 -3.71 0.35 -24.02
CA PHE A 5 -3.71 0.09 -22.58
C PHE A 5 -2.39 0.59 -22.01
N HIS A 6 -2.46 1.45 -20.98
CA HIS A 6 -1.29 2.05 -20.34
C HIS A 6 -1.20 1.59 -18.88
N ILE A 7 -0.02 1.14 -18.47
CA ILE A 7 0.27 0.76 -17.08
C ILE A 7 1.20 1.82 -16.48
N ILE A 8 0.83 2.35 -15.32
CA ILE A 8 1.65 3.30 -14.56
C ILE A 8 2.09 2.61 -13.27
N TYR A 9 3.41 2.51 -13.06
CA TYR A 9 4.00 2.01 -11.82
C TYR A 9 4.49 3.19 -10.98
N SER A 10 4.01 3.30 -9.74
CA SER A 10 4.44 4.32 -8.80
C SER A 10 4.18 3.84 -7.37
N ASN A 11 4.82 4.48 -6.38
CA ASN A 11 4.52 4.26 -4.97
C ASN A 11 3.06 4.65 -4.64
N ASP A 12 2.47 3.94 -3.68
CA ASP A 12 1.06 4.05 -3.28
C ASP A 12 0.60 5.49 -2.98
N ILE A 13 1.45 6.33 -2.37
CA ILE A 13 1.12 7.74 -2.08
C ILE A 13 0.84 8.59 -3.33
N ASN A 14 1.38 8.19 -4.48
CA ASN A 14 1.14 8.87 -5.75
C ASN A 14 -0.05 8.28 -6.50
N VAL A 15 -0.47 7.06 -6.18
CA VAL A 15 -1.54 6.31 -6.87
C VAL A 15 -2.88 6.42 -6.11
N ASP A 16 -2.85 6.72 -4.81
CA ASP A 16 -4.01 6.94 -3.95
C ASP A 16 -4.73 8.26 -4.25
N ALA A 17 -6.03 8.22 -4.54
CA ALA A 17 -6.84 9.42 -4.78
C ALA A 17 -7.31 10.16 -3.50
N ALA A 18 -7.03 9.64 -2.30
CA ALA A 18 -7.64 10.09 -1.04
C ALA A 18 -6.69 10.83 -0.07
N THR A 19 -5.46 11.15 -0.48
CA THR A 19 -4.49 11.85 0.39
C THR A 19 -4.93 13.30 0.65
N LYS A 20 -5.25 13.64 1.91
CA LYS A 20 -5.74 14.98 2.29
C LYS A 20 -4.66 16.07 2.11
N GLY A 21 -4.94 17.04 1.24
CA GLY A 21 -4.19 18.31 1.13
C GLY A 21 -3.16 18.36 0.00
N ILE A 22 -2.95 17.25 -0.72
CA ILE A 22 -2.13 17.17 -1.93
C ILE A 22 -2.93 16.35 -2.94
N THR A 23 -3.24 16.93 -4.10
CA THR A 23 -3.84 16.17 -5.19
C THR A 23 -2.79 15.20 -5.74
N SER A 24 -3.01 13.91 -5.55
CA SER A 24 -2.09 12.88 -6.04
C SER A 24 -2.21 12.71 -7.55
N MET A 25 -1.24 12.01 -8.15
CA MET A 25 -1.35 11.62 -9.55
C MET A 25 -2.58 10.72 -9.76
N GLY A 26 -2.85 9.80 -8.83
CA GLY A 26 -4.03 8.94 -8.86
C GLY A 26 -5.34 9.71 -8.86
N GLU A 27 -5.45 10.80 -8.10
CA GLU A 27 -6.63 11.67 -8.12
C GLU A 27 -6.78 12.38 -9.47
N HIS A 28 -5.68 12.92 -10.03
CA HIS A 28 -5.71 13.51 -11.37
C HIS A 28 -6.13 12.50 -12.44
N LEU A 29 -5.60 11.28 -12.39
CA LEU A 29 -5.94 10.20 -13.32
C LEU A 29 -7.39 9.76 -13.16
N LYS A 30 -7.88 9.59 -11.92
CA LYS A 30 -9.29 9.26 -11.67
C LYS A 30 -10.22 10.35 -12.17
N ASN A 31 -9.85 11.62 -12.02
CA ASN A 31 -10.65 12.74 -12.52
C ASN A 31 -10.65 12.82 -14.06
N ALA A 32 -9.52 12.53 -14.70
CA ALA A 32 -9.37 12.59 -16.15
C ALA A 32 -10.06 11.40 -16.86
N PHE A 33 -9.90 10.19 -16.34
CA PHE A 33 -10.30 8.94 -17.00
C PHE A 33 -11.47 8.22 -16.32
N LYS A 34 -11.88 8.63 -15.12
CA LYS A 34 -13.07 8.13 -14.40
C LYS A 34 -13.07 6.60 -14.26
N ASP A 35 -14.04 5.94 -14.89
CA ASP A 35 -14.22 4.49 -14.84
C ASP A 35 -13.20 3.74 -15.71
N GLU A 36 -12.48 4.45 -16.59
CA GLU A 36 -11.38 3.89 -17.39
C GLU A 36 -10.05 3.87 -16.63
N TYR A 37 -9.96 4.50 -15.45
CA TYR A 37 -8.82 4.38 -14.54
C TYR A 37 -9.11 3.36 -13.44
N TYR A 38 -8.24 2.36 -13.36
CA TYR A 38 -8.28 1.28 -12.38
C TYR A 38 -7.01 1.34 -11.52
N SER A 39 -7.16 1.60 -10.21
CA SER A 39 -6.04 1.70 -9.28
C SER A 39 -5.87 0.43 -8.44
N ILE A 40 -4.61 0.01 -8.30
CA ILE A 40 -4.22 -1.16 -7.50
C ILE A 40 -3.26 -0.67 -6.43
N GLY A 41 -3.61 -0.85 -5.17
CA GLY A 41 -2.72 -0.59 -4.04
C GLY A 41 -1.96 -1.85 -3.64
N THR A 42 -0.89 -1.67 -2.87
CA THR A 42 -0.18 -2.78 -2.23
C THR A 42 -0.25 -2.69 -0.71
N ASP A 43 -0.28 -3.82 -0.02
CA ASP A 43 -0.05 -3.85 1.42
C ASP A 43 0.68 -5.12 1.83
N CYS A 44 1.44 -5.04 2.92
CA CYS A 44 2.29 -6.14 3.37
C CYS A 44 2.24 -6.27 4.89
N TYR A 45 2.33 -7.50 5.39
CA TYR A 45 2.46 -7.72 6.82
C TYR A 45 3.90 -7.57 7.30
N GLU A 46 4.83 -8.36 6.75
CA GLU A 46 6.26 -8.26 7.01
C GLU A 46 6.97 -7.71 5.78
N THR A 47 7.86 -6.74 5.98
CA THR A 47 8.57 -6.11 4.87
C THR A 47 10.02 -5.87 5.26
N GLU A 48 10.90 -6.57 4.56
CA GLU A 48 12.33 -6.27 4.50
C GLU A 48 12.61 -5.47 3.22
N PHE A 49 13.32 -4.36 3.34
CA PHE A 49 13.52 -3.43 2.24
C PHE A 49 14.86 -2.70 2.34
N LEU A 50 15.32 -2.16 1.22
CA LEU A 50 16.47 -1.26 1.16
C LEU A 50 16.00 0.19 1.21
N ALA A 51 16.60 0.99 2.09
CA ALA A 51 16.42 2.44 2.11
C ALA A 51 17.74 3.13 2.49
N TYR A 52 17.85 4.42 2.23
CA TYR A 52 18.93 5.24 2.77
C TYR A 52 18.73 5.45 4.27
N ASP A 53 19.74 5.10 5.06
CA ASP A 53 19.75 5.43 6.48
C ASP A 53 19.89 6.94 6.65
N SER A 54 18.94 7.54 7.37
CA SER A 54 18.94 8.99 7.59
C SER A 54 20.17 9.49 8.36
N LYS A 55 20.92 8.61 9.04
CA LYS A 55 22.15 8.95 9.77
C LYS A 55 23.42 8.83 8.93
N SER A 56 23.55 7.77 8.14
CA SER A 56 24.79 7.50 7.38
C SER A 56 24.69 7.86 5.91
N ASP A 57 23.51 8.18 5.40
CA ASP A 57 23.21 8.43 3.97
C ASP A 57 23.70 7.28 3.07
N SER A 58 23.80 6.08 3.63
CA SER A 58 24.13 4.84 2.91
C SER A 58 22.90 3.95 2.85
N ARG A 59 22.76 3.21 1.74
CA ARG A 59 21.67 2.26 1.58
C ARG A 59 21.93 1.01 2.41
N ARG A 60 20.95 0.59 3.19
CA ARG A 60 20.99 -0.62 4.01
C ARG A 60 19.62 -1.25 4.13
N GLU A 61 19.59 -2.47 4.65
CA GLU A 61 18.36 -3.20 4.92
C GLU A 61 17.68 -2.72 6.21
N PHE A 62 16.36 -2.70 6.15
CA PHE A 62 15.46 -2.43 7.26
C PHE A 62 14.32 -3.45 7.25
N GLU A 63 13.70 -3.63 8.41
CA GLU A 63 12.54 -4.50 8.59
C GLU A 63 11.43 -3.74 9.33
N VAL A 64 10.20 -3.92 8.87
CA VAL A 64 8.99 -3.49 9.55
C VAL A 64 7.92 -4.58 9.53
N LYS A 65 7.02 -4.54 10.51
CA LYS A 65 5.89 -5.46 10.63
C LYS A 65 4.61 -4.70 10.90
N ASN A 66 3.66 -4.69 9.98
CA ASN A 66 2.39 -4.00 10.13
C ASN A 66 1.45 -4.73 11.11
N LYS A 67 1.74 -4.58 12.40
CA LYS A 67 0.94 -5.14 13.51
C LYS A 67 -0.28 -4.29 13.90
N SER A 68 -0.79 -3.47 12.99
CA SER A 68 -1.92 -2.60 13.31
C SER A 68 -3.19 -3.45 13.36
N GLN A 69 -3.73 -3.59 14.57
CA GLN A 69 -4.99 -4.30 14.78
C GLN A 69 -6.06 -3.71 13.86
N ASN A 70 -6.83 -4.60 13.22
CA ASN A 70 -7.86 -4.28 12.23
C ASN A 70 -7.35 -3.76 10.87
N SER A 71 -6.04 -3.74 10.61
CA SER A 71 -5.54 -3.59 9.23
C SER A 71 -5.76 -4.89 8.45
N ILE A 72 -5.97 -4.79 7.15
CA ILE A 72 -6.10 -5.96 6.28
C ILE A 72 -4.85 -6.82 6.32
N ALA A 73 -3.66 -6.22 6.33
CA ALA A 73 -2.40 -6.96 6.43
C ALA A 73 -2.33 -7.82 7.71
N PHE A 74 -2.73 -7.28 8.85
CA PHE A 74 -2.78 -8.03 10.10
C PHE A 74 -3.80 -9.18 10.05
N LEU A 75 -5.01 -8.91 9.55
CA LEU A 75 -6.08 -9.91 9.48
C LEU A 75 -5.73 -11.07 8.54
N LEU A 76 -5.17 -10.78 7.37
CA LEU A 76 -4.77 -11.80 6.40
C LEU A 76 -3.61 -12.65 6.92
N ASN A 77 -2.62 -12.04 7.59
CA ASN A 77 -1.56 -12.78 8.27
C ASN A 77 -2.09 -13.69 9.39
N ASP A 78 -3.05 -13.22 10.18
CA ASP A 78 -3.68 -14.01 11.24
C ASP A 78 -4.37 -15.25 10.66
N LEU A 79 -5.11 -15.06 9.57
CA LEU A 79 -5.75 -16.10 8.76
C LEU A 79 -4.78 -16.98 7.95
N LYS A 80 -3.47 -16.74 8.05
CA LYS A 80 -2.42 -17.48 7.32
C LYS A 80 -2.53 -17.40 5.80
N VAL A 81 -3.17 -16.35 5.29
CA VAL A 81 -3.15 -16.01 3.86
C VAL A 81 -1.73 -15.58 3.50
N LYS A 82 -1.17 -16.15 2.43
CA LYS A 82 0.19 -15.83 1.98
C LYS A 82 0.17 -14.64 1.04
N ASP A 83 -0.41 -14.83 -0.13
CA ASP A 83 -0.56 -13.77 -1.12
C ASP A 83 -2.03 -13.71 -1.53
N ALA A 84 -2.56 -12.51 -1.74
CA ALA A 84 -3.94 -12.34 -2.15
C ALA A 84 -4.12 -11.15 -3.10
N TRP A 85 -5.04 -11.32 -4.05
CA TRP A 85 -5.64 -10.24 -4.80
C TRP A 85 -7.03 -9.97 -4.25
N ILE A 86 -7.30 -8.73 -3.86
CA ILE A 86 -8.56 -8.33 -3.25
C ILE A 86 -9.24 -7.33 -4.17
N ASP A 87 -10.29 -7.76 -4.83
CA ASP A 87 -11.16 -6.92 -5.65
C ASP A 87 -12.13 -6.15 -4.75
N LEU A 88 -11.89 -4.86 -4.56
CA LEU A 88 -12.66 -4.03 -3.62
C LEU A 88 -14.07 -3.72 -4.14
N HIS A 89 -14.35 -3.94 -5.43
CA HIS A 89 -15.70 -3.77 -5.96
C HIS A 89 -16.61 -4.91 -5.48
N LYS A 90 -16.07 -6.13 -5.40
CA LYS A 90 -16.77 -7.33 -4.90
C LYS A 90 -16.86 -7.39 -3.38
N VAL A 91 -15.97 -6.69 -2.67
CA VAL A 91 -16.00 -6.61 -1.21
C VAL A 91 -17.34 -6.07 -0.70
N LYS A 92 -18.02 -5.20 -1.45
CA LYS A 92 -19.35 -4.66 -1.10
C LYS A 92 -20.42 -5.76 -0.93
N GLU A 93 -20.23 -6.93 -1.53
CA GLU A 93 -21.14 -8.07 -1.43
C GLU A 93 -20.95 -8.87 -0.13
N ASN A 94 -19.79 -8.72 0.55
CA ASN A 94 -19.51 -9.33 1.83
C ASN A 94 -19.51 -8.28 2.95
N LYS A 95 -20.53 -8.30 3.80
CA LYS A 95 -20.75 -7.30 4.85
C LYS A 95 -19.57 -7.17 5.82
N GLU A 96 -18.95 -8.27 6.23
CA GLU A 96 -17.85 -8.28 7.20
C GLU A 96 -16.58 -7.67 6.60
N LEU A 97 -16.20 -8.12 5.39
CA LEU A 97 -15.06 -7.56 4.66
C LEU A 97 -15.27 -6.08 4.33
N ASN A 98 -16.49 -5.70 3.90
CA ASN A 98 -16.82 -4.32 3.61
C ASN A 98 -16.71 -3.42 4.86
N GLU A 99 -17.13 -3.91 6.02
CA GLU A 99 -17.03 -3.17 7.28
C GLU A 99 -15.56 -2.91 7.69
N VAL A 100 -14.66 -3.86 7.42
CA VAL A 100 -13.22 -3.69 7.66
C VAL A 100 -12.59 -2.75 6.64
N LEU A 101 -12.87 -2.96 5.35
CA LEU A 101 -12.19 -2.28 4.25
C LEU A 101 -12.70 -0.87 3.94
N SER A 102 -13.91 -0.54 4.42
CA SER A 102 -14.46 0.82 4.37
C SER A 102 -14.12 1.65 5.61
N LYS A 103 -13.23 1.15 6.49
CA LYS A 103 -12.70 1.91 7.63
C LYS A 103 -11.26 2.33 7.37
N LYS A 104 -10.87 3.43 8.00
CA LYS A 104 -9.48 3.86 8.01
C LYS A 104 -8.60 2.80 8.67
N GLN A 105 -7.56 2.40 7.97
CA GLN A 105 -6.57 1.45 8.41
C GLN A 105 -5.17 1.92 8.02
N ARG A 106 -4.18 1.41 8.76
CA ARG A 106 -2.78 1.67 8.50
C ARG A 106 -2.27 0.72 7.43
N MET A 107 -2.05 1.24 6.23
CA MET A 107 -1.43 0.53 5.11
C MET A 107 0.03 0.94 4.99
N ILE A 108 0.90 0.02 4.62
CA ILE A 108 2.34 0.27 4.55
C ILE A 108 2.67 1.40 3.57
N THR A 109 3.55 2.31 3.96
CA THR A 109 4.11 3.33 3.08
C THR A 109 5.54 3.63 3.51
N ILE A 110 6.49 3.35 2.62
CA ILE A 110 7.90 3.48 2.90
C ILE A 110 8.52 4.35 1.81
N GLY A 111 9.19 5.43 2.23
CA GLY A 111 9.95 6.30 1.34
C GLY A 111 11.40 5.83 1.17
N ASP A 112 12.15 6.54 0.34
CA ASP A 112 13.54 6.19 0.02
C ASP A 112 14.52 6.42 1.19
N LYS A 113 14.14 7.25 2.18
CA LYS A 113 14.88 7.45 3.44
C LYS A 113 14.14 6.82 4.60
N PHE A 114 14.88 6.13 5.48
CA PHE A 114 14.34 5.49 6.66
C PHE A 114 15.28 5.66 7.86
N THR A 115 14.74 5.56 9.07
CA THR A 115 15.54 5.51 10.31
C THR A 115 15.07 4.33 11.16
N SER A 116 16.01 3.54 11.71
CA SER A 116 15.68 2.29 12.41
C SER A 116 14.62 2.41 13.52
N TRP A 117 14.55 3.53 14.23
CA TRP A 117 13.55 3.69 15.31
C TRP A 117 12.11 3.86 14.78
N TYR A 118 11.92 4.17 13.49
CA TYR A 118 10.60 4.19 12.88
C TYR A 118 9.91 2.82 12.96
N SER A 119 10.67 1.72 12.92
CA SER A 119 10.12 0.36 13.07
C SER A 119 9.41 0.12 14.41
N CYS A 120 9.66 0.96 15.44
CA CYS A 120 9.01 0.83 16.74
C CYS A 120 7.52 1.18 16.74
N SER A 121 7.01 1.90 15.73
CA SER A 121 5.58 2.22 15.65
C SER A 121 5.10 2.31 14.20
N ASN A 122 4.01 1.61 13.90
CA ASN A 122 3.39 1.61 12.56
C ASN A 122 3.15 3.00 12.00
N LYS A 123 2.86 3.99 12.85
CA LYS A 123 2.61 5.38 12.41
C LYS A 123 3.75 5.98 11.58
N PHE A 124 4.98 5.51 11.73
CA PHE A 124 6.14 6.07 11.04
C PHE A 124 6.41 5.44 9.66
N TYR A 125 5.70 4.38 9.31
CA TYR A 125 5.87 3.66 8.04
C TYR A 125 4.53 3.20 7.45
N THR A 126 3.43 3.81 7.88
CA THR A 126 2.09 3.53 7.37
C THR A 126 1.32 4.82 7.16
N LEU A 127 0.42 4.80 6.17
CA LEU A 127 -0.57 5.85 5.95
C LEU A 127 -1.92 5.37 6.47
N ASN A 128 -2.66 6.25 7.15
CA ASN A 128 -3.99 5.93 7.66
C ASN A 128 -5.05 6.34 6.64
N MET A 129 -5.56 5.37 5.88
CA MET A 129 -6.45 5.58 4.73
C MET A 129 -7.58 4.56 4.70
N GLU A 130 -8.62 4.85 3.93
CA GLU A 130 -9.73 3.93 3.69
C GLU A 130 -9.53 3.26 2.33
N PRO A 131 -9.17 1.95 2.28
CA PRO A 131 -8.77 1.31 1.04
C PRO A 131 -9.85 1.34 -0.04
N CYS A 132 -11.12 1.17 0.33
CA CYS A 132 -12.25 1.26 -0.62
C CYS A 132 -12.41 2.62 -1.30
N ASN A 133 -11.82 3.69 -0.74
CA ASN A 133 -11.81 5.02 -1.35
C ASN A 133 -10.50 5.31 -2.11
N ALA A 134 -9.42 4.57 -1.81
CA ALA A 134 -8.10 4.78 -2.39
C ALA A 134 -7.89 3.93 -3.66
N TYR A 135 -8.39 2.70 -3.66
CA TYR A 135 -8.08 1.70 -4.68
C TYR A 135 -9.30 0.95 -5.20
N ASP A 136 -9.20 0.41 -6.41
CA ASP A 136 -10.15 -0.56 -6.97
C ASP A 136 -9.79 -1.99 -6.57
N ALA A 137 -8.50 -2.27 -6.32
CA ALA A 137 -8.03 -3.54 -5.77
C ALA A 137 -6.77 -3.40 -4.91
N ILE A 138 -6.46 -4.43 -4.12
CA ILE A 138 -5.25 -4.53 -3.30
C ILE A 138 -4.51 -5.83 -3.63
N ILE A 139 -3.21 -5.74 -3.82
CA ILE A 139 -2.30 -6.88 -3.75
C ILE A 139 -1.74 -6.96 -2.32
N PHE A 140 -2.03 -8.06 -1.63
CA PHE A 140 -1.45 -8.37 -0.33
C PHE A 140 -0.33 -9.41 -0.48
N ILE A 141 0.77 -9.17 0.23
CA ILE A 141 1.90 -10.11 0.36
C ILE A 141 2.27 -10.24 1.84
N ASP A 142 2.31 -11.48 2.35
CA ASP A 142 2.58 -11.75 3.76
C ASP A 142 3.99 -11.34 4.19
N SER A 143 5.01 -11.64 3.37
CA SER A 143 6.41 -11.32 3.65
C SER A 143 7.16 -10.95 2.38
N VAL A 144 7.70 -9.74 2.35
CA VAL A 144 8.49 -9.20 1.22
C VAL A 144 9.96 -9.13 1.60
N LYS A 145 10.84 -9.50 0.65
CA LYS A 145 12.29 -9.42 0.77
C LYS A 145 12.88 -8.24 -0.02
N PRO A 146 14.09 -7.77 0.33
CA PRO A 146 14.70 -6.67 -0.37
C PRO A 146 14.98 -7.02 -1.84
N VAL A 147 14.85 -6.03 -2.71
CA VAL A 147 15.19 -6.19 -4.14
C VAL A 147 16.69 -6.42 -4.30
N ASN A 148 17.06 -7.35 -5.18
CA ASN A 148 18.45 -7.56 -5.56
C ASN A 148 18.89 -6.46 -6.52
N ILE A 149 19.73 -5.54 -6.05
CA ILE A 149 20.36 -4.52 -6.90
C ILE A 149 21.57 -5.17 -7.58
N LEU A 150 21.50 -5.30 -8.91
CA LEU A 150 22.64 -5.72 -9.73
C LEU A 150 23.77 -4.69 -9.58
N LYS A 151 24.98 -5.17 -9.28
CA LYS A 151 26.20 -4.36 -9.17
C LYS A 151 26.90 -4.23 -10.51
#